data_AF-A0A3D1P610-F1
#
_entry.id   AF-A0A3D1P610-F1
#
_cell.length_a   1.000
_cell.length_b   1.000
_cell.length_c   1.000
_cell.angle_alpha   90.00
_cell.angle_beta   90.00
_cell.angle_gamma   90.00
#
_symmetry.space_group_name_H-M   'P 1'
#
loop_
_entity.id
_entity.type
_entity.pdbx_description
1 polymer ?
#
loop_
_entity_poly.entity_id
_entity_poly.type
_entity_poly.pdbx_seq_one_letter_code
_entity_poly.pdbx_strand_id
1 'polypeptide(L)' 'GLSADFKEAIAFAVLAYWRQQGICGNLPSVTGARQAVLLGEIDRESRD' A
#
# COMPACT_ATOMS: atom_id res chain seq x y z
N GLY A 1 -6.61 21.38 -4.32
CA GLY A 1 -6.47 20.06 -4.99
C GLY A 1 -5.13 19.46 -4.64
N LEU A 2 -4.96 18.14 -4.78
CA LEU A 2 -3.68 17.47 -4.53
C LEU A 2 -2.71 17.73 -5.70
N SER A 3 -1.42 17.95 -5.41
CA SER A 3 -0.40 18.08 -6.46
C SER A 3 -0.29 16.79 -7.27
N ALA A 4 -0.31 16.91 -8.60
CA ALA A 4 -0.12 15.78 -9.50
C ALA A 4 1.26 15.12 -9.32
N ASP A 5 2.28 15.93 -8.99
CA ASP A 5 3.66 15.48 -8.84
C ASP A 5 3.84 14.59 -7.60
N PHE A 6 2.98 14.75 -6.58
CA PHE A 6 3.11 14.02 -5.31
C PHE A 6 2.15 12.83 -5.17
N LYS A 7 1.24 12.61 -6.12
CA LYS A 7 0.17 11.60 -5.98
C LYS A 7 0.68 10.17 -5.79
N GLU A 8 1.77 9.80 -6.46
CA GLU A 8 2.32 8.44 -6.40
C GLU A 8 3.02 8.18 -5.07
N ALA A 9 3.84 9.13 -4.61
CA ALA A 9 4.47 9.05 -3.29
C ALA A 9 3.43 8.97 -2.17
N ILE A 10 2.36 9.75 -2.27
CA ILE A 10 1.23 9.68 -1.34
C ILE A 10 0.53 8.33 -1.40
N ALA A 11 0.32 7.76 -2.59
CA ALA A 11 -0.27 6.43 -2.74
C ALA A 11 0.57 5.35 -2.03
N PHE A 12 1.90 5.40 -2.15
CA PHE A 12 2.78 4.49 -1.40
C PHE A 12 2.68 4.68 0.12
N ALA A 13 2.62 5.92 0.61
CA ALA A 13 2.44 6.21 2.03
C ALA A 13 1.09 5.66 2.57
N VAL A 14 0.02 5.80 1.79
CA VAL A 14 -1.30 5.23 2.11
C VAL A 14 -1.26 3.70 2.14
N LEU A 15 -0.59 3.06 1.17
CA LEU A 15 -0.43 1.60 1.16
C LEU A 15 0.33 1.08 2.39
N ALA A 16 1.38 1.79 2.83
CA ALA A 16 2.09 1.45 4.06
C ALA A 16 1.20 1.55 5.30
N TYR A 17 0.40 2.63 5.40
CA TYR A 17 -0.58 2.79 6.47
C TYR A 17 -1.63 1.66 6.44
N TRP A 18 -2.16 1.31 5.27
CA TRP A 18 -3.12 0.21 5.13
C TRP A 18 -2.53 -1.15 5.53
N ARG A 19 -1.26 -1.42 5.22
CA ARG A 19 -0.58 -2.63 5.68
C ARG A 19 -0.55 -2.70 7.21
N GLN A 20 -0.26 -1.59 7.90
CA GLN A 20 -0.29 -1.54 9.37
C GLN A 20 -1.69 -1.79 9.95
N GLN A 21 -2.73 -1.32 9.27
CA GLN A 21 -4.12 -1.47 9.69
C GLN A 21 -4.76 -2.80 9.25
N GLY A 22 -4.06 -3.65 8.47
CA GLY A 22 -4.62 -4.89 7.92
C GLY A 22 -5.66 -4.67 6.82
N ILE A 23 -5.59 -3.54 6.10
CA ILE A 23 -6.48 -3.20 4.99
C ILE A 23 -5.83 -3.66 3.68
N CYS A 24 -6.59 -4.36 2.83
CA CYS A 24 -6.11 -4.80 1.51
C CYS A 24 -5.88 -3.62 0.57
N GLY A 25 -4.76 -3.63 -0.16
CA GLY A 25 -4.31 -2.49 -0.98
C GLY A 25 -4.60 -2.61 -2.47
N ASN A 26 -4.99 -3.78 -2.96
CA ASN A 26 -5.36 -3.98 -4.35
C ASN A 26 -6.88 -4.07 -4.52
N LEU A 27 -7.34 -3.67 -5.72
CA LEU A 27 -8.68 -3.94 -6.20
C LEU A 27 -8.61 -5.03 -7.29
N PRO A 28 -9.19 -6.22 -7.10
CA PRO A 28 -9.12 -7.31 -8.06
C PRO A 28 -9.54 -6.96 -9.49
N SER A 29 -10.57 -6.12 -9.66
CA SER A 29 -11.03 -5.70 -10.99
C SER A 29 -10.03 -4.80 -11.73
N VAL A 30 -9.09 -4.19 -11.04
CA VAL A 30 -8.01 -3.37 -11.63
C VAL A 30 -6.75 -4.21 -11.84
N THR A 31 -6.42 -5.10 -10.90
CA THR A 31 -5.14 -5.85 -10.93
C THR A 31 -5.24 -7.24 -11.57
N GLY A 32 -6.45 -7.77 -11.80
CA GLY A 32 -6.66 -9.15 -12.25
C GLY A 32 -6.34 -10.22 -11.18
N ALA A 33 -6.11 -9.81 -9.93
CA ALA A 33 -5.86 -10.74 -8.84
C ALA A 33 -7.11 -11.56 -8.51
N ARG A 34 -6.93 -12.79 -8.01
CA ARG A 34 -8.06 -13.66 -7.62
C ARG A 34 -8.86 -13.13 -6.42
N GLN A 35 -8.23 -12.34 -5.55
CA GLN A 35 -8.83 -11.78 -4.35
C GLN A 35 -8.10 -10.50 -3.92
N ALA A 36 -8.72 -9.75 -3.01
CA ALA A 36 -8.06 -8.64 -2.32
C ALA A 36 -7.01 -9.21 -1.34
N VAL A 37 -5.85 -8.55 -1.27
CA VAL A 37 -4.69 -8.95 -0.46
C VAL A 37 -4.03 -7.72 0.17
N LEU A 38 -3.34 -7.94 1.29
CA LEU A 38 -2.43 -6.94 1.85
C LEU A 38 -1.27 -6.72 0.87
N LEU A 39 -0.90 -5.47 0.65
CA LEU A 39 0.26 -5.10 -0.17
C LEU A 39 1.44 -4.66 0.71
N GLY A 40 2.66 -4.92 0.24
CA GLY A 40 3.90 -4.60 0.95
C GLY A 40 4.23 -5.56 2.09
N GLU A 41 5.46 -5.47 2.61
CA GLU A 41 5.93 -6.22 3.77
C GLU A 41 6.41 -5.27 4.87
N ILE A 42 6.28 -5.69 6.14
CA ILE A 42 6.80 -4.93 7.29
C ILE A 42 8.18 -5.49 7.60
N ASP A 43 9.21 -4.74 7.25
CA ASP A 43 10.55 -5.00 7.74
C ASP A 43 10.70 -4.41 9.14
N ARG A 44 11.19 -5.21 10.08
CA ARG A 44 11.53 -4.74 11.42
C ARG A 44 13.03 -4.51 11.42
N GLU A 45 13.42 -3.26 11.59
CA GLU A 45 14.82 -2.88 11.71
C GLU A 45 15.52 -3.82 12.72
N SER A 46 16.52 -4.55 12.24
CA SER A 46 17.40 -5.34 13.09
C SER A 46 18.30 -4.35 13.81
N ARG A 47 18.02 -4.09 15.09
CA ARG A 47 18.95 -3.35 15.95
C ARG A 47 20.04 -4.33 16.37
N ASP A 48 21.10 -4.37 15.58
CA ASP A 48 22.42 -4.85 16.04
C ASP A 48 23.16 -3.70 16.73
#